data_AF-A0AAD1WUM1-F1
#
_entry.id   AF-A0AAD1WUM1-F1
#
_cell.length_a   1.000
_cell.length_b   1.000
_cell.length_c   1.000
_cell.angle_alpha   90.00
_cell.angle_beta   90.00
_cell.angle_gamma   90.00
#
_symmetry.space_group_name_H-M   'P 1'
#
loop_
_entity.id
_entity.type
_entity.pdbx_description
1 polymer ?
#
loop_
_entity_poly.entity_id
_entity_poly.type
_entity_poly.pdbx_seq_one_letter_code
_entity_poly.pdbx_strand_id
1 'polypeptide(L)'
;NDLQITVIHTDFHREKAWTEWVTKKDHGVYESRQHVLSMLRKIALAASFEDHQKALGALTESHIWHKSDTLRQWFSNKWLPEIKKWAPAYRTGELHVGIHTNNGLERQNEVLKHTYLEGYKNRIRLFIHSFSDQA
;
A
#
# COMPACT_ATOMS: atom_id res chain seq x y z
N ASN A 1 -15.84 -21.59 -2.85
CA ASN A 1 -16.05 -20.49 -1.88
C ASN A 1 -14.70 -20.07 -1.36
N ASP A 2 -13.99 -19.26 -2.15
CA ASP A 2 -12.76 -18.63 -1.70
C ASP A 2 -13.12 -17.57 -0.67
N LEU A 3 -12.62 -17.77 0.53
CA LEU A 3 -12.62 -16.77 1.58
C LEU A 3 -11.82 -15.58 1.04
N GLN A 4 -12.52 -14.59 0.48
CA GLN A 4 -12.01 -13.23 0.39
C GLN A 4 -11.74 -12.80 1.83
N ILE A 5 -10.50 -13.06 2.28
CA ILE A 5 -9.99 -12.49 3.51
C ILE A 5 -10.07 -10.98 3.28
N THR A 6 -11.04 -10.35 3.92
CA THR A 6 -11.17 -8.90 4.03
C THR A 6 -9.95 -8.42 4.83
N VAL A 7 -8.79 -8.32 4.19
CA VAL A 7 -7.59 -7.73 4.76
C VAL A 7 -7.85 -6.23 4.86
N ILE A 8 -8.39 -5.80 6.00
CA ILE A 8 -8.67 -4.40 6.28
C ILE A 8 -7.33 -3.67 6.45
N HIS A 9 -6.96 -2.92 5.40
CA HIS A 9 -6.62 -1.49 5.45
C HIS A 9 -5.67 -0.97 6.53
N THR A 10 -4.60 -1.68 6.89
CA THR A 10 -3.49 -1.00 7.56
C THR A 10 -2.82 -0.02 6.60
N ASP A 11 -2.26 1.05 7.17
CA ASP A 11 -1.56 2.07 6.40
C ASP A 11 -0.42 1.44 5.57
N PHE A 12 0.21 0.40 6.11
CA PHE A 12 1.25 -0.37 5.45
C PHE A 12 0.74 -1.09 4.19
N HIS A 13 -0.33 -1.89 4.29
CA HIS A 13 -0.86 -2.63 3.14
C HIS A 13 -1.43 -1.70 2.08
N ARG A 14 -2.06 -0.58 2.49
CA ARG A 14 -2.52 0.45 1.55
C ARG A 14 -1.34 1.02 0.77
N GLU A 15 -0.29 1.45 1.47
CA GLU A 15 0.89 2.04 0.85
C GLU A 15 1.59 1.07 -0.10
N LYS A 16 1.73 -0.20 0.30
CA LYS A 16 2.27 -1.26 -0.56
C LYS A 16 1.42 -1.49 -1.80
N ALA A 17 0.12 -1.66 -1.63
CA ALA A 17 -0.80 -1.87 -2.74
C ALA A 17 -0.81 -0.70 -3.73
N TRP A 18 -0.75 0.54 -3.24
CA TRP A 18 -0.65 1.73 -4.08
C TRP A 18 0.68 1.77 -4.83
N THR A 19 1.79 1.53 -4.14
CA THR A 19 3.13 1.53 -4.72
C THR A 19 3.25 0.49 -5.82
N GLU A 20 2.86 -0.75 -5.55
CA GLU A 20 2.87 -1.83 -6.54
C GLU A 20 1.97 -1.49 -7.73
N TRP A 21 0.78 -0.94 -7.49
CA TRP A 21 -0.17 -0.63 -8.57
C TRP A 21 0.38 0.45 -9.52
N VAL A 22 0.93 1.56 -9.02
CA VAL A 22 1.45 2.63 -9.89
C VAL A 22 2.73 2.24 -10.65
N THR A 23 3.43 1.19 -10.21
CA THR A 23 4.65 0.69 -10.88
C THR A 23 4.36 -0.23 -12.07
N LYS A 24 3.11 -0.66 -12.26
CA LYS A 24 2.72 -1.45 -13.44
C LYS A 24 2.50 -0.54 -14.64
N LYS A 25 3.28 -0.75 -15.70
CA LYS A 25 3.23 0.07 -16.93
C LYS A 25 1.87 0.04 -17.61
N ASP A 26 1.21 -1.11 -17.61
CA ASP A 26 -0.10 -1.32 -18.26
C ASP A 26 -1.22 -0.47 -17.65
N HIS A 27 -1.02 0.07 -16.45
CA HIS A 27 -1.98 0.99 -15.83
C HIS A 27 -1.90 2.43 -16.35
N GLY A 28 -0.90 2.75 -17.20
CA GLY A 28 -0.81 4.03 -17.90
C GLY A 28 -0.39 5.23 -17.03
N VAL A 29 0.00 5.00 -15.77
CA VAL A 29 0.47 6.05 -14.85
C VAL A 29 1.93 5.89 -14.42
N TYR A 30 2.67 4.95 -15.02
CA TYR A 30 4.04 4.65 -14.60
C TYR A 30 4.95 5.87 -14.64
N GLU A 31 4.89 6.68 -15.69
CA GLU A 31 5.74 7.88 -15.80
C GLU A 31 5.39 8.95 -14.76
N SER A 32 4.11 9.06 -14.37
CA SER A 32 3.64 9.99 -13.34
C SER A 32 3.52 9.35 -11.95
N ARG A 33 4.04 8.13 -11.74
CA ARG A 33 3.80 7.30 -10.55
C ARG A 33 4.11 8.00 -9.23
N GLN A 34 5.21 8.75 -9.16
CA GLN A 34 5.59 9.48 -7.95
C GLN A 34 4.61 10.60 -7.63
N HIS A 35 4.15 11.31 -8.67
CA HIS A 35 3.16 12.36 -8.52
C HIS A 35 1.81 11.78 -8.06
N VAL A 36 1.33 10.71 -8.72
CA VAL A 36 0.09 10.02 -8.33
C VAL A 36 0.18 9.54 -6.88
N LEU A 37 1.25 8.83 -6.50
CA LEU A 37 1.44 8.40 -5.11
C LEU A 37 1.43 9.55 -4.12
N SER A 38 2.07 10.67 -4.46
CA SER A 38 2.08 11.84 -3.57
C SER A 38 0.68 12.37 -3.30
N MET A 39 -0.21 12.36 -4.31
CA MET A 39 -1.59 12.80 -4.16
C MET A 39 -2.40 11.80 -3.33
N LEU A 40 -2.23 10.49 -3.57
CA LEU A 40 -2.89 9.44 -2.79
C LEU A 40 -2.49 9.51 -1.31
N ARG A 41 -1.19 9.72 -1.02
CA ARG A 41 -0.69 9.87 0.36
C ARG A 41 -1.27 11.10 1.05
N LYS A 42 -1.41 12.24 0.34
CA LYS A 42 -2.07 13.43 0.90
C LYS A 42 -3.51 13.14 1.34
N ILE A 43 -4.26 12.38 0.53
CA ILE A 43 -5.62 11.95 0.87
C ILE A 43 -5.60 11.07 2.14
N ALA A 44 -4.68 10.11 2.21
CA ALA A 44 -4.58 9.19 3.34
C ALA A 44 -4.05 9.82 4.64
N LEU A 45 -3.28 10.90 4.57
CA LEU A 45 -2.66 11.53 5.74
C LEU A 45 -3.41 12.77 6.23
N ALA A 46 -4.47 13.19 5.54
CA ALA A 46 -5.30 14.31 5.95
C ALA A 46 -5.91 14.07 7.33
N ALA A 47 -5.64 14.99 8.26
CA ALA A 47 -6.07 14.91 9.66
C ALA A 47 -7.51 15.38 9.86
N SER A 48 -8.00 16.26 8.99
CA SER A 48 -9.37 16.79 9.02
C SER A 48 -10.18 16.31 7.82
N PHE A 49 -11.49 16.27 7.98
CA PHE A 49 -12.42 15.99 6.87
C PHE A 49 -12.26 17.01 5.73
N GLU A 50 -12.06 18.29 6.07
CA GLU A 50 -11.85 19.36 5.09
C GLU A 50 -10.56 19.16 4.27
N ASP A 51 -9.44 18.88 4.92
CA ASP A 51 -8.17 18.63 4.23
C ASP A 51 -8.25 17.39 3.36
N HIS A 52 -8.99 16.38 3.81
CA HIS A 52 -9.22 15.17 3.05
C HIS A 52 -10.02 15.45 1.78
N GLN A 53 -11.11 16.24 1.88
CA GLN A 53 -11.90 16.65 0.72
C GLN A 53 -11.07 17.50 -0.25
N LYS A 54 -10.24 18.43 0.24
CA LYS A 54 -9.33 19.23 -0.59
C LYS A 54 -8.32 18.34 -1.33
N ALA A 55 -7.69 17.40 -0.63
CA ALA A 55 -6.73 16.48 -1.23
C ALA A 55 -7.39 15.56 -2.28
N LEU A 56 -8.62 15.10 -2.01
CA LEU A 56 -9.38 14.30 -2.96
C LEU A 56 -9.78 15.13 -4.19
N GLY A 57 -10.26 16.36 -4.00
CA GLY A 57 -10.56 17.31 -5.07
C GLY A 57 -9.35 17.54 -5.96
N ALA A 58 -8.18 17.81 -5.37
CA ALA A 58 -6.94 17.98 -6.10
C ALA A 58 -6.58 16.77 -6.98
N LEU A 59 -6.84 15.54 -6.52
CA LEU A 59 -6.68 14.34 -7.36
C LEU A 59 -7.70 14.32 -8.49
N THR A 60 -8.99 14.49 -8.18
CA THR A 60 -10.09 14.33 -9.15
C THR A 60 -10.14 15.43 -10.20
N GLU A 61 -9.53 16.58 -9.94
CA GLU A 61 -9.40 17.71 -10.89
C GLU A 61 -8.08 17.67 -11.66
N SER A 62 -7.16 16.75 -11.32
CA SER A 62 -5.85 16.68 -11.96
C SER A 62 -5.93 16.17 -13.40
N HIS A 63 -5.00 16.65 -14.23
CA HIS A 63 -4.87 16.17 -15.60
C HIS A 63 -4.68 14.65 -15.69
N ILE A 64 -3.94 14.05 -14.74
CA ILE A 64 -3.69 12.60 -14.73
C ILE A 64 -4.97 11.81 -14.48
N TRP A 65 -5.85 12.30 -13.60
CA TRP A 65 -7.15 11.69 -13.34
C TRP A 65 -8.06 11.71 -14.57
N HIS A 66 -8.15 12.87 -15.23
CA HIS A 66 -8.97 12.99 -16.45
C HIS A 66 -8.41 12.16 -17.62
N LYS A 67 -7.08 12.01 -17.71
CA LYS A 67 -6.42 11.25 -18.78
C LYS A 67 -6.50 9.74 -18.59
N SER A 68 -6.50 9.24 -17.34
CA SER A 68 -6.37 7.80 -17.05
C SER A 68 -7.68 7.19 -16.54
N ASP A 69 -8.44 6.56 -17.43
CA ASP A 69 -9.64 5.79 -17.09
C ASP A 69 -9.34 4.68 -16.09
N THR A 70 -8.19 4.02 -16.26
CA THR A 70 -7.72 2.92 -15.40
C THR A 70 -7.48 3.39 -13.97
N LEU A 71 -6.87 4.57 -13.77
CA LEU A 71 -6.71 5.18 -12.45
C LEU A 71 -8.06 5.50 -11.82
N ARG A 72 -8.97 6.12 -12.58
CA ARG A 72 -10.31 6.48 -12.09
C ARG A 72 -11.06 5.24 -11.65
N GLN A 73 -11.14 4.22 -12.49
CA GLN A 73 -11.85 2.98 -12.19
C GLN A 73 -11.24 2.27 -10.97
N TRP A 74 -9.92 2.13 -10.94
CA TRP A 74 -9.26 1.48 -9.81
C TRP A 74 -9.51 2.21 -8.50
N PHE A 75 -9.34 3.52 -8.47
CA PHE A 75 -9.51 4.29 -7.25
C PHE A 75 -10.99 4.36 -6.81
N SER A 76 -11.89 4.64 -7.75
CA SER A 76 -13.33 4.77 -7.47
C SER A 76 -14.00 3.46 -7.10
N ASN A 77 -13.55 2.32 -7.64
CA ASN A 77 -14.17 1.03 -7.35
C ASN A 77 -13.57 0.34 -6.13
N LYS A 78 -12.27 0.53 -5.88
CA LYS A 78 -11.56 -0.18 -4.80
C LYS A 78 -11.38 0.64 -3.53
N TRP A 79 -11.09 1.93 -3.64
CA TRP A 79 -10.63 2.73 -2.49
C TRP A 79 -11.69 3.70 -1.98
N LEU A 80 -12.44 4.36 -2.86
CA LEU A 80 -13.50 5.29 -2.45
C LEU A 80 -14.65 4.64 -1.66
N PRO A 81 -15.15 3.44 -1.99
CA PRO A 81 -16.25 2.83 -1.24
C PRO A 81 -15.87 2.53 0.21
N GLU A 82 -14.57 2.32 0.46
CA GLU A 82 -14.01 1.94 1.75
C GLU A 82 -13.29 3.10 2.46
N ILE A 83 -13.51 4.33 2.02
CA ILE A 83 -12.78 5.52 2.49
C ILE A 83 -12.81 5.68 4.01
N LYS A 84 -13.95 5.37 4.65
CA LYS A 84 -14.12 5.44 6.11
C LYS A 84 -13.24 4.44 6.87
N LYS A 85 -12.81 3.35 6.25
CA LYS A 85 -11.98 2.31 6.89
C LYS A 85 -10.50 2.72 6.94
N TRP A 86 -10.01 3.46 5.93
CA TRP A 86 -8.58 3.72 5.79
C TRP A 86 -8.18 5.18 5.94
N ALA A 87 -9.09 6.14 5.78
CA ALA A 87 -8.77 7.57 5.93
C ALA A 87 -8.94 8.03 7.39
N PRO A 88 -7.88 8.56 8.03
CA PRO A 88 -7.93 9.05 9.41
C PRO A 88 -8.99 10.12 9.63
N ALA A 89 -9.24 10.97 8.63
CA ALA A 89 -10.26 12.02 8.66
C ALA A 89 -11.69 11.54 8.98
N TYR A 90 -11.99 10.25 8.84
CA TYR A 90 -13.29 9.64 9.14
C TYR A 90 -13.31 8.83 10.44
N ARG A 91 -12.17 8.71 11.14
CA ARG A 91 -12.07 7.96 12.39
C ARG A 91 -12.53 8.86 13.54
N THR A 92 -13.81 8.79 13.90
CA THR A 92 -14.30 9.28 15.20
C THR A 92 -13.77 8.39 16.32
N GLY A 93 -13.58 8.96 17.52
CA GLY A 93 -12.64 8.48 18.57
C GLY A 93 -12.65 7.01 19.01
N GLU A 94 -13.68 6.22 18.70
CA GLU A 94 -13.76 4.79 19.04
C GLU A 94 -12.97 3.88 18.08
N LEU A 95 -12.81 4.28 16.80
CA LEU A 95 -12.10 3.48 15.79
C LEU A 95 -10.56 3.54 15.90
N HIS A 96 -10.04 4.46 16.72
CA HIS A 96 -8.62 4.81 16.77
C HIS A 96 -7.75 3.74 17.45
N VAL A 97 -8.31 3.00 18.43
CA VAL A 97 -7.56 2.05 19.28
C VAL A 97 -7.26 0.73 18.57
N GLY A 98 -8.16 0.24 17.71
CA GLY A 98 -8.01 -1.07 17.05
C GLY A 98 -7.04 -1.11 15.86
N ILE A 99 -6.81 0.02 15.19
CA ILE A 99 -5.97 0.09 13.97
C ILE A 99 -4.49 0.33 14.31
N HIS A 100 -4.17 0.95 15.44
CA HIS A 100 -2.77 1.19 15.82
C HIS A 100 -2.08 -0.08 16.37
N THR A 101 -2.84 -1.05 16.86
CA THR A 101 -2.31 -2.27 17.48
C THR A 101 -1.86 -3.35 16.47
N ASN A 102 -2.35 -3.33 15.22
CA ASN A 102 -1.98 -4.35 14.22
C ASN A 102 -0.75 -3.95 13.35
N ASN A 103 -0.48 -2.66 13.18
CA ASN A 103 0.67 -2.14 12.41
C ASN A 103 2.03 -2.67 12.92
N GLY A 104 2.17 -2.85 14.25
CA GLY A 104 3.39 -3.40 14.85
C GLY A 104 3.61 -4.87 14.51
N LEU A 105 2.54 -5.66 14.49
CA LEU A 105 2.58 -7.10 14.24
C LEU A 105 2.93 -7.40 12.77
N GLU A 106 2.42 -6.59 11.85
CA GLU A 106 2.64 -6.76 10.41
C GLU A 106 4.07 -6.41 9.98
N ARG A 107 4.63 -5.32 10.53
CA ARG A 107 6.03 -4.95 10.31
C ARG A 107 6.98 -6.01 10.86
N GLN A 108 6.66 -6.58 12.02
CA GLN A 108 7.40 -7.72 12.55
C GLN A 108 7.27 -8.96 11.66
N ASN A 109 6.09 -9.23 11.09
CA ASN A 109 5.89 -10.35 10.16
C ASN A 109 6.69 -10.22 8.85
N GLU A 110 6.80 -9.03 8.25
CA GLU A 110 7.66 -8.85 7.08
C GLU A 110 9.15 -9.00 7.42
N VAL A 111 9.60 -8.41 8.54
CA VAL A 111 10.97 -8.60 9.02
C VAL A 111 11.26 -10.09 9.22
N LEU A 112 10.36 -10.83 9.87
CA LEU A 112 10.50 -12.27 10.07
C LEU A 112 10.58 -13.04 8.74
N LYS A 113 9.73 -12.72 7.74
CA LYS A 113 9.80 -13.35 6.42
C LYS A 113 11.12 -13.04 5.71
N HIS A 114 11.57 -11.79 5.75
CA HIS A 114 12.86 -11.40 5.15
C HIS A 114 14.03 -12.10 5.83
N THR A 115 14.10 -12.08 7.16
CA THR A 115 15.15 -12.76 7.93
C THR A 115 15.12 -14.27 7.71
N TYR A 116 13.94 -14.89 7.64
CA TYR A 116 13.79 -16.32 7.39
C TYR A 116 14.29 -16.70 5.98
N LEU A 117 13.92 -15.93 4.95
CA LEU A 117 14.35 -16.17 3.57
C LEU A 117 15.85 -15.88 3.36
N GLU A 118 16.40 -14.86 4.03
CA GLU A 118 17.85 -14.60 4.04
C GLU A 118 18.63 -15.73 4.71
N GLY A 119 18.12 -16.27 5.81
CA GLY A 119 18.69 -17.46 6.46
C GLY A 119 18.79 -18.65 5.52
N TYR A 120 17.80 -18.86 4.65
CA TYR A 120 17.82 -19.95 3.66
C TYR A 120 18.82 -19.70 2.53
N LYS A 121 18.90 -18.47 2.02
CA LYS A 121 19.90 -18.07 1.00
C LYS A 121 21.32 -18.23 1.51
N ASN A 122 21.58 -17.85 2.76
CA ASN A 122 22.90 -17.97 3.38
C ASN A 122 23.29 -19.44 3.60
N ARG A 123 22.34 -20.32 3.98
CA ARG A 123 22.59 -21.76 4.10
C ARG A 123 22.92 -22.39 2.75
N ILE A 124 22.20 -22.06 1.68
CA ILE A 124 22.49 -22.57 0.33
C ILE A 124 23.86 -22.08 -0.15
N ARG A 125 24.19 -20.80 0.09
CA ARG A 125 25.49 -20.22 -0.29
C ARG A 125 26.66 -20.88 0.45
N LEU A 126 26.52 -21.14 1.74
CA LEU A 126 27.52 -21.87 2.54
C LEU A 126 27.67 -23.33 2.07
N PHE A 127 26.56 -23.97 1.71
CA PHE A 127 26.59 -25.33 1.15
C PHE A 127 27.33 -25.37 -0.20
N ILE A 128 27.08 -24.41 -1.10
CA ILE A 128 27.76 -24.35 -2.40
C ILE A 128 29.26 -24.06 -2.23
N HIS A 129 29.66 -23.16 -1.33
CA HIS A 129 31.08 -22.91 -1.05
C HIS A 129 31.79 -24.13 -0.44
N SER A 130 31.13 -24.92 0.41
CA SER A 130 31.72 -26.14 0.97
C SER A 130 31.95 -27.27 -0.04
N PHE A 131 31.29 -27.23 -1.21
CA PHE A 131 31.52 -28.18 -2.30
C PHE A 131 32.56 -27.70 -3.32
N SER A 132 32.83 -26.39 -3.41
CA SER A 132 33.85 -25.84 -4.32
C SER A 132 35.28 -25.92 -3.78
N ASP A 133 35.46 -26.10 -2.46
CA ASP A 133 36.78 -26.25 -1.82
C ASP A 133 37.26 -27.71 -1.72
N GLN A 134 36.56 -28.65 -2.38
CA GLN A 134 36.92 -30.09 -2.44
C GLN A 134 37.20 -30.61 -3.86
N ALA A 135 37.43 -29.74 -4.84
CA ALA A 135 37.79 -30.11 -6.22
C ALA A 135 39.20 -29.65 -6.60
#